data_AF-A0AAN9YY40-F1
#
_entry.id   AF-A0AAN9YY40-F1
#
_cell.length_a   1.000
_cell.length_b   1.000
_cell.length_c   1.000
_cell.angle_alpha   90.00
_cell.angle_beta   90.00
_cell.angle_gamma   90.00
#
_symmetry.space_group_name_H-M   'P 1'
#
loop_
_entity.id
_entity.type
_entity.pdbx_description
1 polymer ?
#
loop_
_entity_poly.entity_id
_entity_poly.type
_entity_poly.pdbx_seq_one_letter_code
_entity_poly.pdbx_strand_id
1 'polypeptide(L)'
;MPKKKIKIKKKKRQEKKWVTPNVRECSIQLRNISKIIKEGNVTEELKTYYNCYKNNYRRMIRETTKIHNEKCILSSNNKTKVMWDIINEELGKDRKELRKIHINIDGVDVKDPKK
;
A
#
# COMPACT_ATOMS: atom_id res chain seq x y z
N MET A 1 13.29 -35.21 -17.33
CA MET A 1 12.45 -34.93 -16.14
C MET A 1 11.34 -33.96 -16.48
N PRO A 2 10.06 -34.24 -16.17
CA PRO A 2 8.97 -33.32 -16.49
C PRO A 2 8.93 -32.17 -15.45
N LYS A 3 8.94 -30.93 -15.93
CA LYS A 3 8.89 -29.73 -15.08
C LYS A 3 7.45 -29.49 -14.61
N LYS A 4 7.21 -29.60 -13.30
CA LYS A 4 5.92 -29.29 -12.66
C LYS A 4 5.68 -27.76 -12.72
N LYS A 5 4.63 -27.31 -13.39
CA LYS A 5 4.23 -25.89 -13.42
C LYS A 5 3.44 -25.55 -12.16
N ILE A 6 4.01 -24.72 -11.29
CA ILE A 6 3.31 -24.22 -10.09
C ILE A 6 2.50 -22.99 -10.51
N LYS A 7 1.16 -23.04 -10.35
CA LYS A 7 0.30 -21.86 -10.50
C LYS A 7 0.51 -20.93 -9.31
N ILE A 8 1.30 -19.88 -9.49
CA ILE A 8 1.40 -18.78 -8.51
C ILE A 8 0.08 -18.04 -8.53
N LYS A 9 -0.73 -18.19 -7.48
CA LYS A 9 -1.95 -17.38 -7.30
C LYS A 9 -1.50 -15.92 -7.14
N LYS A 10 -1.93 -15.03 -8.04
CA LYS A 10 -1.69 -13.59 -7.91
C LYS A 10 -2.33 -13.15 -6.58
N LYS A 11 -1.53 -12.70 -5.60
CA LYS A 11 -2.07 -12.08 -4.39
C LYS A 11 -2.98 -10.93 -4.83
N LYS A 12 -4.23 -10.91 -4.33
CA LYS A 12 -5.12 -9.75 -4.55
C LYS A 12 -4.41 -8.53 -3.94
N ARG A 13 -4.27 -7.47 -4.72
CA ARG A 13 -3.73 -6.20 -4.23
C ARG A 13 -4.69 -5.71 -3.15
N GLN A 14 -4.22 -5.72 -1.90
CA GLN A 14 -5.02 -5.17 -0.81
C GLN A 14 -5.19 -3.68 -1.05
N GLU A 15 -6.42 -3.20 -0.94
CA GLU A 15 -6.69 -1.77 -1.03
C GLU A 15 -6.05 -1.08 0.18
N LYS A 16 -5.36 0.03 -0.07
CA LYS A 16 -4.77 0.83 1.02
C LYS A 16 -5.90 1.40 1.89
N LYS A 17 -5.85 1.12 3.19
CA LYS A 17 -6.93 1.45 4.14
C LYS A 17 -7.15 2.96 4.32
N TRP A 18 -6.15 3.79 4.05
CA TRP A 18 -6.26 5.25 4.13
C TRP A 18 -6.96 5.89 2.92
N VAL A 19 -7.23 5.13 1.84
CA VAL A 19 -7.84 5.68 0.62
C VAL A 19 -9.34 5.86 0.82
N THR A 20 -9.76 7.10 1.06
CA THR A 20 -11.18 7.48 1.19
C THR A 20 -11.85 7.65 -0.18
N PRO A 21 -13.20 7.63 -0.26
CA PRO A 21 -13.94 7.88 -1.51
C PRO A 21 -13.51 9.18 -2.20
N ASN A 22 -13.39 10.29 -1.45
CA ASN A 22 -12.95 11.58 -1.98
C ASN A 22 -11.56 11.50 -2.62
N VAL A 23 -10.61 10.76 -2.02
CA VAL A 23 -9.28 10.54 -2.61
C VAL A 23 -9.39 9.79 -3.93
N ARG A 24 -10.30 8.80 -4.04
CA ARG A 24 -10.54 8.08 -5.29
C ARG A 24 -11.14 8.99 -6.36
N GLU A 25 -12.16 9.76 -6.01
CA GLU A 25 -12.81 10.71 -6.92
C GLU A 25 -11.81 11.72 -7.46
N CYS A 26 -11.00 12.33 -6.60
CA CYS A 26 -9.96 13.26 -7.05
C CYS A 26 -8.91 12.58 -7.93
N SER A 27 -8.56 11.32 -7.64
CA SER A 27 -7.65 10.56 -8.50
C SER A 27 -8.25 10.33 -9.89
N ILE A 28 -9.55 10.06 -9.98
CA ILE A 28 -10.25 9.85 -11.25
C ILE A 28 -10.31 11.16 -12.04
N GLN A 29 -10.68 12.25 -11.39
CA GLN A 29 -10.72 13.59 -11.99
C GLN A 29 -9.35 14.01 -12.52
N LEU A 30 -8.29 13.88 -11.72
CA LEU A 30 -6.92 14.20 -12.14
C LEU A 30 -6.50 13.36 -13.36
N ARG A 31 -6.91 12.09 -13.40
CA ARG A 31 -6.63 11.20 -14.54
C ARG A 31 -7.36 11.66 -15.80
N ASN A 32 -8.61 12.09 -15.67
CA ASN A 32 -9.41 12.60 -16.79
C ASN A 32 -8.81 13.90 -17.34
N ILE A 33 -8.46 14.86 -16.48
CA ILE A 33 -7.79 16.10 -16.89
C ILE A 33 -6.46 15.79 -17.58
N SER A 34 -5.68 14.84 -17.02
CA SER A 34 -4.43 14.41 -17.64
C SER A 34 -4.61 13.77 -19.02
N LYS A 35 -5.75 13.13 -19.31
CA LYS A 35 -6.04 12.60 -20.65
C LYS A 35 -6.32 13.73 -21.64
N ILE A 36 -7.18 14.67 -21.25
CA ILE A 36 -7.52 15.85 -22.06
C ILE A 36 -6.26 16.64 -22.46
N ILE A 37 -5.34 16.87 -21.51
CA ILE A 37 -4.07 17.55 -21.78
C ILE A 37 -3.20 16.76 -22.77
N LYS A 38 -3.20 15.42 -22.70
CA LYS A 38 -2.42 14.56 -23.61
C LYS A 38 -3.03 14.48 -25.02
N GLU A 39 -4.33 14.69 -25.14
CA GLU A 39 -5.07 14.69 -26.41
C GLU A 39 -4.84 15.97 -27.23
N GLY A 40 -4.07 16.94 -26.72
CA GLY A 40 -3.64 18.13 -27.46
C GLY A 40 -4.49 19.38 -27.21
N ASN A 41 -5.56 19.29 -26.41
CA ASN A 41 -6.34 20.43 -25.97
C ASN A 41 -5.63 21.14 -24.81
N VAL A 42 -4.69 22.04 -25.12
CA VAL A 42 -3.82 22.65 -24.13
C VAL A 42 -3.89 24.18 -24.18
N THR A 43 -4.87 24.74 -23.48
CA THR A 43 -4.83 26.17 -23.11
C THR A 43 -3.93 26.37 -21.89
N GLU A 44 -3.34 27.56 -21.74
CA GLU A 44 -2.48 27.86 -20.58
C GLU A 44 -3.26 27.89 -19.26
N GLU A 45 -4.54 28.27 -19.32
CA GLU A 45 -5.48 28.19 -18.21
C GLU A 45 -5.68 26.76 -17.73
N LEU A 46 -5.86 25.80 -18.65
CA LEU A 46 -6.06 24.39 -18.33
C LEU A 46 -4.81 23.78 -17.68
N LYS A 47 -3.61 24.14 -18.16
CA LYS A 47 -2.34 23.73 -17.53
C LYS A 47 -2.24 24.25 -16.10
N THR A 48 -2.57 25.53 -15.90
CA THR A 48 -2.52 26.17 -14.58
C THR A 48 -3.49 25.48 -13.62
N TYR A 49 -4.72 25.24 -14.09
CA TYR A 49 -5.74 24.49 -13.34
C TYR A 49 -5.25 23.09 -12.97
N TYR A 50 -4.72 22.32 -13.93
CA TYR A 50 -4.21 20.97 -13.69
C TYR A 50 -3.08 20.96 -12.65
N ASN A 51 -2.14 21.91 -12.74
CA ASN A 51 -1.03 22.00 -11.79
C ASN A 51 -1.52 22.33 -10.37
N CYS A 52 -2.45 23.27 -10.25
CA CYS A 52 -3.09 23.61 -8.98
C CYS A 52 -3.83 22.40 -8.39
N TYR A 53 -4.67 21.76 -9.19
CA TYR A 53 -5.42 20.58 -8.80
C TYR A 53 -4.50 19.45 -8.35
N LYS A 54 -3.43 19.16 -9.11
CA LYS A 54 -2.43 18.16 -8.78
C LYS A 54 -1.75 18.45 -7.44
N ASN A 55 -1.42 19.71 -7.16
CA ASN A 55 -0.81 20.10 -5.89
C ASN A 55 -1.79 19.92 -4.72
N ASN A 56 -3.04 20.33 -4.88
CA ASN A 56 -4.09 20.13 -3.88
C ASN A 56 -4.34 18.64 -3.61
N TYR A 57 -4.40 17.82 -4.65
CA TYR A 57 -4.52 16.38 -4.54
C TYR A 57 -3.34 15.75 -3.75
N ARG A 58 -2.11 16.18 -4.02
CA ARG A 58 -0.93 15.71 -3.28
C ARG A 58 -0.97 16.12 -1.81
N ARG A 59 -1.43 17.33 -1.51
CA ARG A 59 -1.63 17.80 -0.13
C ARG A 59 -2.67 16.95 0.58
N MET A 60 -3.81 16.70 -0.05
CA MET A 60 -4.87 15.85 0.50
C MET A 60 -4.38 14.43 0.79
N ILE A 61 -3.60 13.81 -0.11
CA ILE A 61 -3.00 12.49 0.14
C ILE A 61 -2.13 12.51 1.40
N ARG A 62 -1.27 13.52 1.55
CA ARG A 62 -0.37 13.64 2.70
C ARG A 62 -1.14 13.73 4.01
N GLU A 63 -2.13 14.62 4.07
CA GLU A 63 -2.95 14.80 5.27
C GLU A 63 -3.77 13.55 5.60
N THR A 64 -4.42 12.95 4.60
CA THR A 64 -5.24 11.74 4.80
C THR A 64 -4.39 10.57 5.30
N THR A 65 -3.19 10.40 4.74
CA THR A 65 -2.25 9.35 5.16
C THR A 65 -1.73 9.62 6.57
N LYS A 66 -1.41 10.89 6.89
CA LYS A 66 -0.95 11.31 8.21
C LYS A 66 -2.01 11.00 9.28
N ILE A 67 -3.24 11.46 9.07
CA ILE A 67 -4.37 11.24 9.99
C ILE A 67 -4.61 9.74 10.19
N HIS A 68 -4.57 8.95 9.12
CA HIS A 68 -4.71 7.50 9.21
C HIS A 68 -3.62 6.87 10.06
N ASN A 69 -2.36 7.20 9.80
CA ASN A 69 -1.22 6.63 10.52
C ASN A 69 -1.23 7.04 11.99
N GLU A 70 -1.52 8.31 12.29
CA GLU A 70 -1.68 8.81 13.66
C GLU A 70 -2.77 8.05 14.40
N LYS A 71 -3.93 7.85 13.77
CA LYS A 71 -5.02 7.06 14.35
C LYS A 71 -4.60 5.62 14.60
N CYS A 72 -3.89 4.99 13.67
CA CYS A 72 -3.38 3.63 13.84
C CYS A 72 -2.39 3.51 15.01
N ILE A 73 -1.47 4.47 15.16
CA ILE A 73 -0.47 4.46 16.23
C ILE A 73 -1.15 4.70 17.58
N LEU A 74 -2.01 5.72 17.68
CA LEU A 74 -2.67 6.11 18.93
C LEU A 74 -3.63 5.04 19.46
N SER A 75 -4.33 4.33 18.56
CA SER A 75 -5.25 3.24 18.94
C SER A 75 -4.55 1.92 19.26
N SER A 76 -3.23 1.82 19.07
CA SER A 76 -2.49 0.59 19.25
C SER A 76 -1.94 0.40 20.66
N ASN A 77 -2.00 -0.84 21.16
CA ASN A 77 -1.39 -1.20 22.44
C ASN A 77 0.15 -1.18 22.38
N ASN A 78 0.73 -1.52 21.22
CA ASN A 78 2.17 -1.49 20.98
C ASN A 78 2.53 -0.53 19.84
N LYS A 79 2.78 0.73 20.21
CA LYS A 79 3.04 1.84 19.30
C LYS A 79 4.29 1.62 18.43
N THR A 80 5.38 1.14 19.05
CA THR A 80 6.65 0.87 18.36
C THR A 80 6.48 -0.16 17.26
N LYS A 81 5.75 -1.26 17.55
CA LYS A 81 5.47 -2.30 16.57
C LYS A 81 4.65 -1.77 15.40
N VAL A 82 3.57 -1.03 15.67
CA VAL A 82 2.71 -0.47 14.61
C VAL A 82 3.47 0.54 13.75
N MET A 83 4.34 1.35 14.35
CA MET A 83 5.18 2.29 13.59
C MET A 83 6.12 1.55 12.63
N TRP A 84 6.78 0.48 13.08
CA TRP A 84 7.59 -0.36 12.20
C TRP A 84 6.77 -1.09 11.13
N ASP A 85 5.56 -1.53 11.46
CA ASP A 85 4.66 -2.16 10.49
C ASP A 85 4.29 -1.20 9.36
N ILE A 86 3.93 0.06 9.68
CA ILE A 86 3.62 1.11 8.70
C ILE A 86 4.84 1.37 7.79
N ILE A 87 6.04 1.51 8.37
CA ILE A 87 7.27 1.75 7.60
C ILE A 87 7.55 0.57 6.65
N ASN A 88 7.42 -0.66 7.14
CA ASN A 88 7.65 -1.86 6.33
C ASN A 88 6.64 -1.98 5.19
N GLU A 89 5.37 -1.64 5.42
CA GLU A 89 4.31 -1.62 4.40
C GLU A 89 4.64 -0.60 3.28
N GLU A 90 5.06 0.61 3.63
CA GLU A 90 5.39 1.64 2.63
C GLU A 90 6.71 1.35 1.88
N LEU A 91 7.67 0.66 2.50
CA LEU A 91 8.90 0.20 1.85
C LEU A 91 8.73 -1.07 1.02
N GLY A 92 7.53 -1.67 1.01
CA GLY A 92 7.27 -2.95 0.32
C GLY A 92 8.04 -4.12 0.91
N LYS A 93 8.49 -4.01 2.16
CA LYS A 93 9.11 -5.10 2.90
C LYS A 93 8.00 -6.00 3.42
N ASP A 94 7.55 -6.91 2.57
CA ASP A 94 6.58 -7.94 2.96
C ASP A 94 7.08 -8.63 4.23
N ARG A 95 6.18 -8.75 5.23
CA ARG A 95 6.42 -9.65 6.36
C ARG A 95 6.74 -11.01 5.76
N LYS A 96 7.96 -11.49 5.99
CA LYS A 96 8.26 -12.91 5.79
C LYS A 96 7.23 -13.63 6.65
N GLU A 97 6.25 -14.29 6.02
CA GLU A 97 5.40 -15.21 6.75
C GLU A 97 6.37 -16.16 7.44
N LEU A 98 6.35 -16.16 8.77
CA LEU A 98 7.00 -17.19 9.57
C LEU A 98 6.34 -18.48 9.11
N ARG A 99 6.95 -19.15 8.12
CA ARG A 99 6.61 -20.52 7.80
C ARG A 99 6.80 -21.22 9.12
N LYS A 100 5.71 -21.77 9.68
CA LYS A 100 5.84 -22.77 10.74
C LYS A 100 6.54 -23.95 10.08
N ILE A 101 7.86 -23.93 10.07
CA ILE A 101 8.68 -25.04 9.60
C ILE A 101 8.52 -26.07 10.71
N HIS A 102 7.70 -27.08 10.45
CA HIS A 102 7.72 -28.31 11.25
C HIS A 102 8.81 -29.17 10.63
N ILE A 103 9.88 -29.40 11.38
CA ILE A 103 10.93 -30.33 10.99
C ILE A 103 10.55 -31.66 11.65
N ASN A 104 10.04 -32.61 10.87
CA ASN A 104 9.85 -33.99 11.33
C ASN A 104 11.13 -34.76 11.00
N ILE A 105 11.90 -35.08 12.03
CA ILE A 105 13.01 -36.04 11.93
C ILE A 105 12.53 -37.25 12.74
N ASP A 106 12.36 -38.39 12.07
CA ASP A 106 12.10 -39.69 12.66
C ASP A 106 10.96 -39.73 13.71
N GLY A 107 9.83 -39.07 13.42
CA GLY A 107 8.63 -39.13 14.24
C GLY A 107 8.62 -38.22 15.47
N VAL A 108 9.65 -37.40 15.68
CA VAL A 108 9.72 -36.42 16.76
C VAL A 108 9.43 -35.01 16.23
N ASP A 109 8.33 -34.43 16.69
CA ASP A 109 7.96 -33.03 16.41
C ASP A 109 8.73 -32.11 17.37
N VAL A 110 9.87 -31.56 16.89
CA VAL A 110 10.66 -30.61 17.68
C VAL A 110 10.15 -29.19 17.40
N LYS A 111 9.61 -28.53 18.44
CA LYS A 111 9.33 -27.09 18.43
C LYS A 111 10.54 -26.34 18.96
N ASP A 112 10.99 -25.35 18.20
CA ASP A 112 12.15 -24.50 18.46
C ASP A 112 12.25 -24.05 19.94
N PRO A 113 13.41 -24.18 20.60
CA PRO A 113 13.58 -23.81 22.00
C PRO A 113 13.53 -22.28 22.15
N LYS A 114 12.74 -21.84 23.13
CA LYS A 114 12.71 -20.43 23.56
C LYS A 114 14.08 -20.06 24.13
N LYS A 115 14.62 -18.93 23.68
CA LYS A 115 15.70 -18.23 24.36
C LYS A 115 15.14 -17.39 25.51
#